data_AF-A0A538B2M5-F1
#
_entry.id   AF-A0A538B2M5-F1
#
_cell.length_a   1.000
_cell.length_b   1.000
_cell.length_c   1.000
_cell.angle_alpha   90.00
_cell.angle_beta   90.00
_cell.angle_gamma   90.00
#
_symmetry.space_group_name_H-M   'P 1'
#
loop_
_entity.id
_entity.type
_entity.pdbx_description
1 polymer ?
#
loop_
_entity_poly.entity_id
_entity_poly.type
_entity_poly.pdbx_seq_one_letter_code
_entity_poly.pdbx_strand_id
1 'polypeptide(L)' 'MTLKWEWAYARPYETNASRTAELERWLHHYNYHRPHMAHAGRSPITVVNNVPRKHT' A
#
# COMPACT_ATOMS: atom_id res chain seq x y z
N MET A 1 6.26 8.17 -4.83
CA MET A 1 6.72 6.77 -4.81
C MET A 1 5.54 5.87 -5.16
N THR A 2 5.77 4.74 -5.86
CA THR A 2 4.70 3.86 -6.33
C THR A 2 4.77 2.49 -5.66
N LEU A 3 3.61 1.83 -5.51
CA LEU A 3 3.47 0.52 -4.86
C LEU A 3 4.47 -0.51 -5.39
N LYS A 4 4.63 -0.60 -6.71
CA LYS A 4 5.55 -1.54 -7.37
C LYS A 4 6.99 -1.41 -6.86
N TRP A 5 7.48 -0.19 -6.66
CA TRP A 5 8.84 0.02 -6.17
C TRP A 5 8.98 -0.28 -4.68
N GLU A 6 8.02 0.15 -3.86
CA GLU A 6 8.09 0.01 -2.40
C GLU A 6 7.71 -1.39 -1.89
N TRP A 7 7.01 -2.17 -2.72
CA TRP A 7 6.57 -3.51 -2.37
C TRP A 7 7.28 -4.59 -3.17
N ALA A 8 7.10 -4.58 -4.49
CA ALA A 8 7.50 -5.69 -5.34
C ALA A 8 9.02 -5.75 -5.53
N TYR A 9 9.72 -4.61 -5.41
CA TYR A 9 11.15 -4.51 -5.65
C TYR A 9 11.97 -3.98 -4.46
N ALA A 10 11.33 -3.61 -3.35
CA ALA A 10 12.06 -3.12 -2.18
C ALA A 10 12.90 -4.20 -1.49
N ARG A 11 12.53 -5.48 -1.67
CA ARG A 11 13.30 -6.64 -1.20
C ARG A 11 13.22 -7.79 -2.20
N PRO A 12 14.26 -8.63 -2.28
CA PRO A 12 14.17 -9.88 -3.02
C PRO A 12 13.21 -10.85 -2.31
N TYR A 13 12.41 -11.56 -3.11
CA TYR A 13 11.59 -12.68 -2.68
C TYR A 13 12.01 -13.90 -3.48
N GLU A 14 12.28 -15.01 -2.80
CA GLU A 14 12.69 -16.27 -3.46
C GLU A 14 11.55 -16.91 -4.24
N THR A 15 10.29 -16.71 -3.81
CA THR A 15 9.11 -17.25 -4.49
C THR A 15 7.97 -16.25 -4.50
N ASN A 16 7.04 -16.42 -5.45
CA ASN A 16 5.81 -15.63 -5.46
C ASN A 16 4.91 -15.94 -4.25
N ALA A 17 4.97 -17.17 -3.72
CA ALA A 17 4.23 -17.55 -2.54
C ALA A 17 4.70 -16.78 -1.30
N SER A 18 6.00 -16.68 -1.07
CA SER A 18 6.55 -15.90 0.05
C SER A 18 6.28 -14.40 -0.11
N ARG A 19 6.33 -13.89 -1.35
CA ARG A 19 5.89 -12.52 -1.65
C ARG A 19 4.42 -12.31 -1.27
N THR A 20 3.53 -13.20 -1.70
CA THR A 20 2.09 -13.06 -1.48
C THR A 20 1.72 -13.19 0.01
N ALA A 21 2.39 -14.06 0.76
CA ALA A 21 2.19 -14.22 2.19
C ALA A 21 2.47 -12.93 2.99
N GLU A 22 3.43 -12.11 2.53
CA GLU A 22 3.77 -10.83 3.19
C GLU A 22 2.90 -9.65 2.70
N LEU A 23 2.11 -9.83 1.62
CA LEU A 23 1.36 -8.75 0.98
C LEU A 23 0.36 -8.09 1.92
N GLU A 24 -0.39 -8.88 2.69
CA GLU A 24 -1.42 -8.36 3.59
C GLU A 24 -0.82 -7.45 4.66
N ARG A 25 0.25 -7.92 5.32
CA ARG A 25 0.98 -7.12 6.32
C ARG A 25 1.51 -5.83 5.72
N TRP A 26 2.10 -5.90 4.52
CA TRP A 26 2.63 -4.72 3.85
C TRP A 26 1.51 -3.73 3.47
N LEU A 27 0.38 -4.21 2.96
CA LEU A 27 -0.78 -3.38 2.63
C LEU A 27 -1.32 -2.65 3.87
N HIS A 28 -1.39 -3.33 5.01
CA HIS A 28 -1.79 -2.70 6.27
C HIS A 28 -0.82 -1.59 6.68
N HIS A 29 0.49 -1.83 6.59
CA HIS A 29 1.47 -0.79 6.85
C HIS A 29 1.34 0.39 5.86
N TYR A 30 1.26 0.10 4.57
CA TYR A 30 1.16 1.12 3.52
C TYR A 30 -0.09 1.99 3.69
N ASN A 31 -1.25 1.38 3.86
CA ASN A 31 -2.54 2.09 3.90
C ASN A 31 -2.74 2.88 5.20
N TYR A 32 -2.29 2.34 6.34
CA TYR A 32 -2.63 2.90 7.65
C TYR A 32 -1.46 3.68 8.28
N HIS A 33 -0.21 3.33 7.99
CA HIS A 33 0.95 3.80 8.74
C HIS A 33 1.95 4.59 7.90
N ARG A 34 2.13 4.24 6.62
CA ARG A 34 3.18 4.86 5.79
C ARG A 34 2.82 6.33 5.52
N PRO A 35 3.68 7.30 5.85
CA PRO A 35 3.40 8.71 5.60
C PRO A 35 3.61 9.05 4.13
N HIS A 36 2.65 9.66 3.43
CA HIS A 36 2.81 10.05 2.04
C HIS A 36 3.02 11.56 1.89
N MET A 37 4.11 11.97 1.24
CA MET A 37 4.37 13.40 0.99
C MET A 37 3.26 14.05 0.15
N ALA A 38 2.68 13.32 -0.80
CA ALA A 38 1.53 13.77 -1.58
C ALA A 38 0.27 14.03 -0.73
N HIS A 39 0.25 13.54 0.51
CA HIS A 39 -0.84 13.68 1.48
C HIS A 39 -0.39 14.50 2.69
N ALA A 40 0.57 15.41 2.51
CA ALA A 40 1.15 16.22 3.58
C ALA A 40 1.71 15.38 4.74
N GLY A 41 2.32 14.23 4.42
CA GLY A 41 2.91 13.31 5.40
C GLY A 41 1.90 12.36 6.07
N ARG A 42 0.62 12.39 5.69
CA ARG A 42 -0.40 11.49 6.26
C ARG A 42 -0.46 10.16 5.54
N SER A 43 -1.01 9.13 6.18
CA SER A 43 -1.21 7.82 5.54
C SER A 43 -2.37 7.83 4.55
N PRO A 44 -2.37 6.95 3.53
CA PRO A 44 -3.38 6.95 2.46
C PRO A 44 -4.81 6.90 2.99
N ILE A 45 -5.10 6.11 4.02
CA ILE A 45 -6.47 5.99 4.55
C ILE A 45 -7.04 7.33 5.05
N THR A 46 -6.19 8.25 5.48
CA THR A 46 -6.62 9.56 6.01
C THR A 46 -7.15 10.51 4.94
N VAL A 47 -6.89 10.21 3.66
CA VAL A 47 -7.30 11.03 2.51
C VAL A 47 -8.24 10.30 1.57
N VAL A 48 -8.57 9.03 1.85
CA VAL A 48 -9.60 8.30 1.09
C VAL A 48 -10.97 8.83 1.50
N ASN A 49 -11.63 9.52 0.57
CA ASN A 49 -13.04 9.85 0.73
C ASN A 49 -13.86 8.58 0.61
N ASN A 50 -14.56 8.20 1.68
CA ASN A 50 -15.41 7.01 1.75
C ASN A 50 -16.75 7.22 1.00
N VAL A 51 -16.68 7.80 -0.20
CA VAL A 51 -17.84 7.95 -1.07
C VAL A 51 -18.20 6.57 -1.63
N PRO A 52 -19.47 6.13 -1.59
CA PRO A 52 -19.88 4.90 -2.23
C PRO A 52 -19.49 4.95 -3.70
N ARG A 53 -18.57 4.08 -4.12
CA ARG A 53 -18.22 3.93 -5.53
C ARG A 53 -19.42 3.33 -6.26
N LYS A 54 -20.22 4.18 -6.93
CA LYS A 54 -21.21 3.71 -7.90
C LYS A 54 -20.46 3.10 -9.08
N HIS A 55 -20.56 1.78 -9.27
CA HIS A 55 -20.33 1.18 -10.59
C HIS A 55 -21.70 1.12 -11.23
N THR A 56 -21.94 2.00 -12.20
CA THR A 56 -23.02 1.86 -13.18
C THR A 56 -22.38 1.45 -14.49
#